data_AF-A0A2E5VPM0-F1
#
_entry.id   AF-A0A2E5VPM0-F1
#
_cell.length_a   1.000
_cell.length_b   1.000
_cell.length_c   1.000
_cell.angle_alpha   90.00
_cell.angle_beta   90.00
_cell.angle_gamma   90.00
#
_symmetry.space_group_name_H-M   'P 1'
#
loop_
_entity.id
_entity.type
_entity.pdbx_description
1 polymer ?
#
loop_
_entity_poly.entity_id
_entity_poly.type
_entity_poly.pdbx_seq_one_letter_code
_entity_poly.pdbx_strand_id
1 'polypeptide(L)' 'MLESEVLQKQAANNSKEQFANSPDLTSEILTAVMDSMDAQTELSTRALNSVAIREGLKLILLDRLGLYEKLRFRATSA' A
#
# COMPACT_ATOMS: atom_id res chain seq x y z
N MET A 1 -8.74 1.30 10.43
CA MET A 1 -8.26 2.68 10.71
C MET A 1 -9.33 3.77 10.56
N LEU A 2 -9.73 4.24 9.37
CA LEU A 2 -10.72 5.35 9.28
C LEU A 2 -12.09 4.99 9.86
N GLU A 3 -12.50 3.74 9.70
CA GLU A 3 -13.74 3.19 10.27
C GLU A 3 -13.67 2.92 11.79
N SER A 4 -12.53 3.15 12.44
CA SER A 4 -12.38 2.85 13.88
C SER A 4 -13.05 3.94 14.72
N GLU A 5 -14.23 3.63 15.27
CA GLU A 5 -14.96 4.54 16.15
C GLU A 5 -14.12 5.01 17.36
N VAL A 6 -13.23 4.15 17.87
CA VAL A 6 -12.32 4.48 18.97
C VAL A 6 -11.33 5.55 18.54
N LEU A 7 -10.68 5.40 17.38
CA LEU A 7 -9.76 6.41 16.86
C LEU A 7 -10.46 7.72 16.52
N GLN A 8 -11.67 7.65 15.96
CA GLN A 8 -12.48 8.85 15.69
C GLN A 8 -12.80 9.61 16.99
N LYS A 9 -13.22 8.91 18.04
CA LYS A 9 -13.45 9.50 19.37
C LYS A 9 -12.17 10.07 19.97
N GLN A 10 -11.04 9.38 19.84
CA GLN A 10 -9.77 9.89 20.37
C GLN A 10 -9.28 11.13 19.62
N ALA A 11 -9.40 11.15 18.29
CA ALA A 11 -9.04 12.30 17.48
C ALA A 11 -9.92 13.52 17.77
N ALA A 12 -11.20 13.31 18.07
CA ALA A 12 -12.13 14.40 18.41
C ALA A 12 -11.90 15.00 19.81
N ASN A 13 -11.39 14.21 20.77
CA ASN A 13 -11.32 14.59 22.18
C ASN A 13 -9.90 14.88 22.70
N ASN A 14 -8.84 14.60 21.94
CA ASN A 14 -7.45 14.77 22.38
C ASN A 14 -6.68 15.71 21.45
N SER A 15 -5.59 16.30 21.97
CA SER A 15 -4.62 16.99 21.11
C SER A 15 -3.93 16.00 20.16
N LYS A 16 -3.30 16.53 19.11
CA LYS A 16 -2.57 15.70 18.14
C LYS A 16 -1.43 14.93 18.81
N GLU A 17 -0.71 15.55 19.74
CA GLU A 17 0.37 14.92 20.50
C GLU A 17 -0.16 13.80 21.41
N GLN A 18 -1.30 14.00 22.05
CA GLN A 18 -1.94 12.97 22.87
C GLN A 18 -2.43 11.79 22.03
N PHE A 19 -3.09 12.07 20.90
CA PHE A 19 -3.54 11.04 19.95
C PHE A 19 -2.37 10.25 19.37
N ALA A 20 -1.27 10.92 19.00
CA ALA A 20 -0.07 10.27 18.47
C ALA A 20 0.59 9.31 19.47
N ASN A 21 0.40 9.53 20.78
CA ASN A 21 0.88 8.65 21.85
C ASN A 21 -0.18 7.63 22.31
N SER A 22 -1.30 7.49 21.59
CA SER A 22 -2.37 6.56 21.95
C SER A 22 -1.94 5.09 21.77
N PRO A 23 -2.19 4.23 22.76
CA PRO A 23 -1.99 2.78 22.60
C PRO A 23 -2.94 2.18 21.55
N ASP A 24 -4.16 2.72 21.41
CA ASP A 24 -5.13 2.23 20.42
C ASP A 24 -4.68 2.56 18.99
N LEU A 25 -4.11 3.76 18.78
CA LEU A 25 -3.50 4.12 17.50
C LEU A 25 -2.34 3.20 17.16
N THR A 26 -1.49 2.89 18.15
CA THR A 26 -0.36 1.98 17.98
C THR A 26 -0.82 0.58 17.59
N SER A 27 -1.87 0.07 18.24
CA SER A 27 -2.45 -1.23 17.92
C SER A 27 -3.07 -1.25 16.52
N GLU A 28 -3.82 -0.23 16.14
CA GLU A 28 -4.44 -0.14 14.80
C GLU A 28 -3.40 -0.05 13.69
N ILE A 29 -2.27 0.63 13.92
CA ILE A 29 -1.15 0.63 12.97
C ILE A 29 -0.57 -0.77 12.81
N LEU A 30 -0.36 -1.49 13.91
CA LEU A 30 0.15 -2.87 13.86
C LEU A 30 -0.80 -3.78 13.09
N THR A 31 -2.10 -3.71 13.37
CA THR A 31 -3.14 -4.45 12.64
C THR A 31 -3.12 -4.10 11.16
N ALA A 32 -3.10 -2.81 10.79
CA ALA A 32 -3.06 -2.39 9.40
C ALA A 32 -1.80 -2.86 8.66
N VAL A 33 -0.66 -2.92 9.35
CA VAL A 33 0.58 -3.50 8.79
C VAL A 33 0.42 -4.99 8.53
N MET A 34 -0.13 -5.75 9.48
CA MET A 34 -0.40 -7.19 9.30
C MET A 34 -1.36 -7.45 8.14
N ASP A 35 -2.48 -6.71 8.08
CA ASP A 35 -3.46 -6.84 6.99
C ASP A 35 -2.84 -6.51 5.62
N SER A 36 -2.00 -5.48 5.56
CA SER A 36 -1.27 -5.11 4.34
C SER A 36 -0.30 -6.21 3.91
N MET A 37 0.40 -6.83 4.87
CA MET A 37 1.31 -7.95 4.59
C MET A 37 0.57 -9.17 4.07
N ASP A 38 -0.56 -9.53 4.67
CA ASP A 38 -1.39 -10.65 4.24
C ASP A 38 -1.95 -10.41 2.84
N ALA A 39 -2.50 -9.22 2.60
CA ALA A 39 -2.99 -8.83 1.28
C ALA A 39 -1.88 -8.85 0.22
N GLN A 40 -0.68 -8.33 0.53
CA GLN A 40 0.46 -8.38 -0.39
C GLN A 40 0.92 -9.80 -0.66
N THR A 41 0.97 -10.66 0.36
CA THR A 41 1.36 -12.07 0.21
C THR A 41 0.38 -12.81 -0.69
N GLU A 42 -0.93 -12.58 -0.48
CA GLU A 42 -1.97 -13.17 -1.30
C GLU A 42 -1.87 -12.69 -2.76
N LEU A 43 -1.82 -11.37 -2.98
CA LEU A 43 -1.70 -10.79 -4.32
C LEU A 43 -0.44 -11.27 -5.04
N SER A 44 0.69 -11.34 -4.34
CA SER A 44 1.96 -11.85 -4.88
C SER A 44 1.84 -13.32 -5.26
N THR A 45 1.22 -14.14 -4.42
CA THR A 45 0.97 -15.56 -4.71
C THR A 45 0.09 -15.73 -5.94
N ARG A 46 -0.98 -14.95 -6.09
CA ARG A 46 -1.83 -14.97 -7.28
C ARG A 46 -1.05 -14.57 -8.54
N ALA A 47 -0.25 -13.51 -8.46
CA ALA A 47 0.57 -13.05 -9.58
C ALA A 47 1.64 -14.10 -9.98
N LEU A 48 2.27 -14.77 -9.01
CA LEU A 48 3.24 -15.85 -9.27
C LEU A 48 2.60 -17.06 -9.95
N ASN A 49 1.36 -17.40 -9.60
CA ASN A 49 0.69 -18.59 -10.10
C ASN A 49 -0.20 -18.35 -11.33
N SER A 50 -0.38 -17.10 -11.78
CA SER A 50 -1.25 -16.77 -12.92
C SER A 50 -0.53 -16.00 -14.02
N VAL A 51 -0.39 -16.62 -15.18
CA VAL A 51 0.16 -15.98 -16.40
C VAL A 51 -0.70 -14.79 -16.81
N ALA A 52 -2.03 -14.92 -16.78
CA ALA A 52 -2.95 -13.85 -17.16
C ALA A 52 -2.77 -12.59 -16.31
N ILE A 53 -2.56 -12.75 -15.00
CA ILE A 53 -2.28 -11.62 -14.09
C ILE A 53 -0.95 -10.95 -14.47
N ARG A 54 0.11 -11.73 -14.70
CA ARG A 54 1.42 -11.18 -15.10
C ARG A 54 1.36 -10.44 -16.43
N GLU A 55 0.64 -10.98 -17.40
CA GLU A 55 0.43 -10.33 -18.70
C GLU A 55 -0.35 -9.01 -18.55
N GLY A 56 -1.39 -8.98 -17.73
CA GLY A 56 -2.11 -7.74 -17.40
C GLY A 56 -1.20 -6.70 -16.74
N LEU A 57 -0.35 -7.10 -15.78
CA LEU A 57 0.62 -6.20 -15.15
C LEU A 57 1.64 -5.66 -16.16
N LYS A 58 2.13 -6.49 -17.08
CA LYS A 58 3.03 -6.08 -18.16
C LYS A 58 2.39 -5.03 -19.06
N LEU A 59 1.14 -5.23 -19.47
CA LEU A 59 0.39 -4.26 -20.28
C LEU A 59 0.23 -2.92 -19.55
N ILE A 60 -0.10 -2.93 -18.26
CA ILE A 60 -0.20 -1.70 -17.46
C ILE A 60 1.15 -0.96 -17.42
N LEU A 61 2.26 -1.69 -17.22
CA LEU A 61 3.60 -1.10 -17.14
C LEU A 61 4.02 -0.47 -18.46
N LEU A 62 3.74 -1.12 -19.58
CA LEU A 62 4.10 -0.62 -20.91
C LEU A 62 3.17 0.52 -21.34
N ASP A 63 1.85 0.33 -21.25
CA ASP A 63 0.89 1.21 -21.92
C ASP A 63 0.47 2.41 -21.05
N ARG A 64 0.35 2.22 -19.73
CA ARG A 64 -0.15 3.27 -18.81
C ARG A 64 0.97 3.98 -18.09
N LEU A 65 2.02 3.24 -17.71
CA LEU A 65 3.11 3.77 -16.89
C LEU A 65 4.35 4.16 -17.72
N GLY A 66 4.37 3.84 -19.02
CA GLY A 66 5.45 4.22 -19.94
C GLY A 66 6.80 3.68 -19.52
N LEU A 67 6.83 2.41 -19.07
CA LEU A 67 8.05 1.80 -18.52
C LEU A 67 9.19 1.80 -19.55
N TYR A 68 8.89 1.47 -20.80
CA TYR A 68 9.89 1.41 -21.86
C TYR A 68 10.53 2.78 -22.11
N GLU A 69 9.72 3.83 -22.23
CA GLU A 69 10.16 5.20 -22.51
C GLU A 69 11.03 5.72 -21.37
N LYS A 70 10.61 5.48 -20.12
CA LYS A 70 11.38 5.88 -18.92
C LYS A 70 12.73 5.18 -18.86
N LEU A 71 12.77 3.87 -19.14
CA LEU A 71 14.01 3.11 -19.18
C LEU A 71 14.92 3.58 -20.31
N ARG A 72 14.37 3.80 -21.51
CA ARG A 72 15.12 4.29 -22.67
C ARG A 72 15.71 5.67 -22.40
N PHE A 73 14.92 6.60 -21.87
CA PHE A 73 15.38 7.93 -21.48
C PHE A 73 16.57 7.83 -20.52
N ARG A 74 16.43 7.06 -19.43
CA ARG A 74 17.50 6.88 -18.44
C ARG A 74 18.78 6.27 -19.03
N ALA A 75 18.65 5.34 -19.97
CA ALA A 75 19.81 4.72 -20.63
C ALA A 75 20.54 5.67 -21.57
N THR A 76 19.85 6.64 -22.16
CA THR A 76 20.43 7.65 -23.08
C THR A 76 20.87 8.95 -22.39
N SER A 77 20.42 9.19 -21.16
CA SER A 77 20.78 10.36 -20.35
C SER A 77 21.97 10.09 -19.40
N ALA A 78 22.55 8.89 -19.45
CA ALA A 78 23.80 8.50 -18.78
C ALA A 78 24.93 8.48 -19.80
#